data_AF-A0A958P6H1-F1
#
_entry.id   AF-A0A958P6H1-F1
#
_cell.length_a   1.000
_cell.length_b   1.000
_cell.length_c   1.000
_cell.angle_alpha   90.00
_cell.angle_beta   90.00
_cell.angle_gamma   90.00
#
_symmetry.space_group_name_H-M   'P 1'
#
loop_
_entity.id
_entity.type
_entity.pdbx_description
1 polymer ?
#
loop_
_entity_poly.entity_id
_entity_poly.type
_entity_poly.pdbx_seq_one_letter_code
_entity_poly.pdbx_strand_id
1 'polypeptide(L)'
;TPTFRQSGSSVRGRSRISKMGNQKLRNLLFLCAFSACKYNKACRNIYERIVAQGKSKKLALIAVVNKLIKQAFAIAKSGLPYNENYVSKLN
;
A
#
# COMPACT_ATOMS: atom_id res chain seq x y z
N THR A 1 -4.28 2.16 10.65
CA THR A 1 -3.30 1.78 11.69
C THR A 1 -3.36 0.26 11.91
N PRO A 2 -2.22 -0.44 12.06
CA PRO A 2 -2.23 -1.85 12.44
C PRO A 2 -2.74 -1.99 13.88
N THR A 3 -3.65 -2.94 14.13
CA THR A 3 -4.07 -3.27 15.49
C THR A 3 -3.17 -4.36 16.05
N PHE A 4 -2.41 -4.02 17.09
CA PHE A 4 -1.61 -4.98 17.84
C PHE A 4 -2.49 -5.57 18.96
N ARG A 5 -2.69 -6.89 18.97
CA ARG A 5 -3.22 -7.59 20.15
C ARG A 5 -2.01 -8.08 20.96
N GLN A 6 -1.62 -7.30 21.96
CA GLN A 6 -0.73 -7.74 23.03
C GLN A 6 -1.53 -7.73 24.33
N SER A 7 -1.89 -8.92 24.83
CA SER A 7 -2.43 -9.11 26.17
C SER A 7 -1.52 -10.09 26.89
N GLY A 8 -0.67 -9.59 27.79
CA GLY A 8 0.25 -10.40 28.59
C GLY A 8 1.40 -11.07 27.81
N SER A 9 2.37 -11.60 28.55
CA SER A 9 3.70 -12.08 28.14
C SER A 9 3.73 -13.29 27.17
N SER A 10 2.58 -13.82 26.73
CA SER A 10 2.53 -15.08 25.96
C SER A 10 1.77 -15.03 24.63
N VAL A 11 1.00 -13.98 24.33
CA VAL A 11 0.18 -13.93 23.09
C VAL A 11 0.72 -12.89 22.10
N ARG A 12 1.71 -13.28 21.28
CA ARG A 12 2.09 -12.54 20.06
C ARG A 12 1.10 -12.84 18.94
N GLY A 13 -0.10 -12.27 19.02
CA GLY A 13 -1.12 -12.39 17.97
C GLY A 13 -0.64 -11.77 16.65
N ARG A 14 -0.93 -12.42 15.51
CA ARG A 14 -0.58 -11.92 14.18
C ARG A 14 -1.17 -10.52 13.97
N SER A 15 -0.34 -9.52 13.67
CA SER A 15 -0.79 -8.15 13.43
C SER A 15 -1.79 -8.11 12.28
N ARG A 16 -2.98 -7.57 12.54
CA ARG A 16 -4.03 -7.44 11.53
C ARG A 16 -4.20 -5.97 11.17
N ILE A 17 -4.56 -5.73 9.92
CA ILE A 17 -5.03 -4.41 9.51
C ILE A 17 -6.36 -4.16 10.21
N SER A 18 -6.45 -3.04 10.94
CA SER A 18 -7.69 -2.55 11.51
C SER A 18 -8.79 -2.52 10.45
N LYS A 19 -10.02 -2.94 10.81
CA LYS A 19 -11.19 -2.83 9.93
C LYS A 19 -11.77 -1.40 9.91
N MET A 20 -11.11 -0.44 10.58
CA MET A 20 -11.52 0.96 10.57
C MET A 20 -11.41 1.56 9.16
N GLY A 21 -12.41 2.36 8.79
CA GLY A 21 -12.55 2.97 7.47
C GLY A 21 -13.59 2.26 6.58
N ASN A 22 -13.74 2.76 5.34
CA ASN A 22 -14.75 2.25 4.42
C ASN A 22 -14.27 0.96 3.72
N GLN A 23 -14.96 -0.16 3.99
CA GLN A 23 -14.66 -1.46 3.41
C GLN A 23 -14.80 -1.48 1.88
N LYS A 24 -15.76 -0.74 1.32
CA LYS A 24 -15.98 -0.67 -0.14
C LYS A 24 -14.79 -0.05 -0.85
N LEU A 25 -14.28 1.08 -0.33
CA LEU A 25 -13.10 1.75 -0.87
C LEU A 25 -11.86 0.84 -0.83
N ARG A 26 -11.69 0.09 0.26
CA ARG A 26 -10.56 -0.85 0.38
C ARG A 26 -10.62 -1.95 -0.68
N ASN A 27 -11.80 -2.49 -0.96
CA ASN A 27 -11.99 -3.50 -1.99
C ASN A 27 -11.73 -2.91 -3.39
N LEU A 28 -12.24 -1.71 -3.67
CA LEU A 28 -11.98 -1.01 -4.93
C LEU A 28 -10.47 -0.81 -5.15
N LEU A 29 -9.78 -0.27 -4.15
CA LEU A 29 -8.35 -0.02 -4.24
C LEU A 29 -7.54 -1.31 -4.42
N PHE A 30 -7.98 -2.39 -3.79
CA PHE A 30 -7.37 -3.71 -4.01
C PHE A 30 -7.52 -4.17 -5.46
N LEU A 31 -8.68 -3.93 -6.10
CA LEU A 31 -8.86 -4.19 -7.52
C LEU A 31 -7.96 -3.29 -8.39
N CYS A 32 -7.89 -1.99 -8.07
CA CYS A 32 -7.01 -1.04 -8.76
C CYS A 32 -5.53 -1.44 -8.68
N ALA A 33 -5.10 -2.07 -7.58
CA ALA A 33 -3.72 -2.52 -7.40
C ALA A 33 -3.28 -3.55 -8.46
N PHE A 34 -4.19 -4.38 -8.98
CA PHE A 34 -3.86 -5.32 -10.05
C PHE A 34 -3.50 -4.59 -11.35
N SER A 35 -4.32 -3.62 -11.75
CA SER A 35 -4.02 -2.78 -12.92
C SER A 35 -2.75 -1.96 -12.71
N ALA A 36 -2.55 -1.40 -11.51
CA ALA A 36 -1.35 -0.64 -11.19
C ALA A 36 -0.07 -1.48 -11.26
N CYS A 37 -0.09 -2.75 -10.86
CA CYS A 37 1.05 -3.64 -11.01
C CYS A 37 1.44 -3.87 -12.48
N LYS A 38 0.50 -3.74 -13.43
CA LYS A 38 0.75 -3.92 -14.86
C LYS A 38 1.29 -2.65 -15.53
N TYR A 39 0.71 -1.49 -15.22
CA TYR A 39 1.00 -0.24 -15.92
C TYR A 39 1.99 0.68 -15.19
N ASN A 40 2.10 0.58 -13.87
CA ASN A 40 2.96 1.46 -13.07
C ASN A 40 4.22 0.72 -12.61
N LYS A 41 5.38 1.11 -13.16
CA LYS A 41 6.67 0.48 -12.86
C LYS A 41 7.02 0.57 -11.37
N ALA A 42 6.75 1.70 -10.72
CA ALA A 42 7.01 1.87 -9.29
C ALA A 42 6.18 0.91 -8.42
N CYS A 43 4.91 0.68 -8.79
CA CYS A 43 4.04 -0.29 -8.13
C CYS A 43 4.51 -1.73 -8.35
N ARG A 44 4.89 -2.06 -9.59
CA ARG A 44 5.45 -3.37 -9.94
C ARG A 44 6.72 -3.70 -9.16
N ASN A 45 7.65 -2.76 -9.08
CA ASN A 45 8.90 -2.93 -8.35
C ASN A 45 8.67 -3.21 -6.85
N ILE A 46 7.68 -2.55 -6.24
CA ILE A 46 7.30 -2.82 -4.84
C ILE A 46 6.74 -4.22 -4.69
N TYR A 47 5.86 -4.64 -5.60
CA TYR A 47 5.27 -5.96 -5.59
C TYR A 47 6.36 -7.05 -5.71
N GLU A 48 7.20 -6.96 -6.73
CA GLU A 48 8.28 -7.91 -7.00
C GLU A 48 9.27 -7.96 -5.83
N ARG A 49 9.68 -6.81 -5.27
CA ARG A 49 10.55 -6.75 -4.10
C ARG A 49 9.97 -7.50 -2.90
N ILE A 50 8.69 -7.35 -2.62
CA ILE A 50 8.05 -7.99 -1.46
C ILE A 50 7.87 -9.50 -1.70
N VAL A 51 7.54 -9.90 -2.93
CA VAL A 51 7.43 -11.31 -3.30
C VAL A 51 8.79 -11.99 -3.26
N ALA A 52 9.86 -11.32 -3.74
CA ALA A 52 11.23 -11.81 -3.67
C ALA A 52 11.72 -12.01 -2.22
N GLN A 53 11.18 -11.25 -1.26
CA GLN A 53 11.41 -11.45 0.18
C GLN A 53 10.66 -12.67 0.76
N GLY A 54 9.97 -13.46 -0.05
CA GLY A 54 9.20 -14.64 0.39
C GLY A 54 7.89 -14.29 1.11
N LYS A 55 7.45 -13.02 1.09
CA LYS A 55 6.21 -12.61 1.76
C LYS A 55 4.99 -12.97 0.92
N SER A 56 3.85 -13.14 1.59
CA SER A 56 2.59 -13.47 0.91
C SER A 56 2.22 -12.44 -0.18
N LYS A 57 1.76 -12.94 -1.34
CA LYS A 57 1.30 -12.11 -2.47
C LYS A 57 0.24 -11.08 -2.06
N LYS A 58 -0.64 -11.45 -1.11
CA LYS A 58 -1.67 -10.55 -0.56
C LYS A 58 -1.05 -9.35 0.16
N LEU A 59 0.01 -9.56 0.93
CA LEU A 59 0.75 -8.48 1.59
C LEU A 59 1.41 -7.56 0.57
N ALA A 60 1.99 -8.12 -0.50
CA ALA A 60 2.56 -7.34 -1.59
C ALA A 60 1.52 -6.43 -2.26
N LEU A 61 0.32 -6.95 -2.58
CA LEU A 61 -0.77 -6.14 -3.14
C LEU A 61 -1.23 -5.03 -2.18
N ILE A 62 -1.31 -5.31 -0.88
CA ILE A 62 -1.67 -4.30 0.11
C ILE A 62 -0.61 -3.17 0.18
N ALA A 63 0.67 -3.50 0.01
CA ALA A 63 1.71 -2.50 -0.07
C ALA A 63 1.56 -1.62 -1.32
N VAL A 64 1.18 -2.20 -2.46
CA VAL A 64 0.86 -1.47 -3.70
C VAL A 64 -0.34 -0.54 -3.50
N VAL A 65 -1.42 -1.02 -2.87
CA VAL A 65 -2.58 -0.18 -2.49
C VAL A 65 -2.13 1.05 -1.68
N ASN A 66 -1.29 0.84 -0.66
CA ASN A 66 -0.80 1.93 0.17
C ASN A 66 0.03 2.95 -0.63
N LYS A 67 0.83 2.49 -1.61
CA LYS A 67 1.56 3.38 -2.51
C LYS A 67 0.62 4.21 -3.37
N LEU A 68 -0.41 3.60 -3.95
CA LEU A 68 -1.41 4.29 -4.79
C LEU A 68 -2.15 5.39 -4.02
N ILE A 69 -2.63 5.08 -2.81
CA ILE A 69 -3.34 6.07 -1.98
C ILE A 69 -2.43 7.28 -1.70
N LYS A 70 -1.15 7.04 -1.40
CA LYS A 70 -0.19 8.13 -1.16
C LYS A 70 0.06 8.95 -2.42
N GLN A 71 0.15 8.32 -3.58
CA GLN A 71 0.28 9.03 -4.87
C GLN A 71 -0.95 9.89 -5.16
N ALA A 72 -2.15 9.33 -5.03
CA ALA A 72 -3.40 10.06 -5.22
C ALA A 72 -3.51 11.25 -4.25
N PHE A 73 -3.17 11.05 -2.97
CA PHE A 73 -3.16 12.12 -1.98
C PHE A 73 -2.13 13.21 -2.30
N ALA A 74 -0.92 12.84 -2.74
CA ALA A 74 0.11 13.79 -3.12
C ALA A 74 -0.28 14.64 -4.34
N ILE A 75 -0.89 14.02 -5.36
CA ILE A 75 -1.44 14.73 -6.53
C ILE A 75 -2.54 15.69 -6.11
N ALA A 76 -3.51 15.20 -5.33
CA ALA A 76 -4.63 16.03 -4.85
C ALA A 76 -4.15 17.23 -4.00
N LYS A 77 -3.09 17.04 -3.20
CA LYS A 77 -2.52 18.10 -2.37
C LYS A 77 -1.68 19.11 -3.16
N SER A 78 -0.89 18.63 -4.13
CA SER A 78 0.02 19.50 -4.91
C SER A 78 -0.67 20.20 -6.07
N GLY A 79 -1.80 19.67 -6.56
CA GLY A 79 -2.47 20.16 -7.77
C GLY A 79 -1.68 19.89 -9.06
N LEU A 80 -0.54 19.20 -8.96
CA LEU A 80 0.31 18.88 -10.11
C LEU A 80 -0.09 17.52 -10.71
N PRO A 81 -0.01 17.37 -12.05
CA PRO A 81 -0.29 16.09 -12.69
C PRO A 81 0.70 15.01 -12.23
N TYR A 82 0.26 13.74 -12.28
CA TYR A 82 1.13 12.61 -11.96
C TYR A 82 2.35 12.59 -12.89
N ASN A 83 3.54 12.51 -12.28
CA ASN A 83 4.78 12.34 -12.99
C ASN A 83 5.49 11.08 -12.46
N GLU A 84 5.76 10.13 -13.35
CA GLU A 84 6.43 8.85 -13.02
C GLU A 84 7.84 9.07 -12.46
N ASN A 85 8.54 10.09 -12.96
CA ASN A 85 9.93 10.41 -12.59
C ASN A 85 10.00 11.55 -11.56
N TYR A 86 8.93 11.78 -10.80
CA TYR A 86 8.91 12.83 -9.78
C TYR A 86 9.94 12.52 -8.68
N VAL A 87 10.95 13.39 -8.57
CA VAL A 87 11.93 13.38 -7.48
C VAL A 87 11.55 14.48 -6.50
N SER A 88 11.31 14.13 -5.24
CA SER A 88 11.09 15.12 -4.19
C SER A 88 12.36 15.93 -4.00
N LYS A 89 12.34 17.22 -4.33
CA LYS A 89 13.38 18.14 -3.90
C LYS A 89 13.17 18.40 -2.41
N LEU A 90 14.10 17.94 -1.57
CA LEU A 90 14.22 18.47 -0.22
C LEU A 90 14.82 19.87 -0.37
N ASN A 91 14.04 20.89 -0.01
CA ASN A 91 14.57 22.20 0.33
C ASN A 91 14.84 22.23 1.83
#